data_AF-A0A7Z9MKD1-F1
#
_entry.id   AF-A0A7Z9MKD1-F1
#
_cell.length_a   1.000
_cell.length_b   1.000
_cell.length_c   1.000
_cell.angle_alpha   90.00
_cell.angle_beta   90.00
_cell.angle_gamma   90.00
#
_symmetry.space_group_name_H-M   'P 1'
#
loop_
_entity.id
_entity.type
_entity.pdbx_description
1 polymer ?
#
loop_
_entity_poly.entity_id
_entity_poly.type
_entity_poly.pdbx_seq_one_letter_code
_entity_poly.pdbx_strand_id
1 'polypeptide(L)'
;MSFEFGQPGFLVLMGLLPVWWWWVRPKGLAGLLIARGEPAEAVALRGWRARTLEALPSAMRLTALGFLVLALCQPRIVRILEEPFTEGVGVVFAIDLSTSMWAEDMAERMTRLQAAKATVHRFLENRDDDIGLVA
;
A
#
# COMPACT_ATOMS: atom_id res chain seq x y z
N MET A 1 -1.62 9.08 3.14
CA MET A 1 -1.38 8.43 1.84
C MET A 1 0.11 8.55 1.56
N SER A 2 0.83 7.44 1.55
CA SER A 2 2.27 7.40 1.24
C SER A 2 2.48 6.72 -0.11
N PHE A 3 3.52 7.16 -0.84
CA PHE A 3 4.01 6.48 -2.03
C PHE A 3 5.22 5.64 -1.63
N GLU A 4 5.16 4.34 -1.88
CA GLU A 4 6.20 3.40 -1.47
C GLU A 4 6.43 2.36 -2.58
N PHE A 5 7.67 1.88 -2.70
CA PHE A 5 7.98 0.75 -3.56
C PHE A 5 7.83 -0.55 -2.76
N GLY A 6 7.13 -1.53 -3.32
CA GLY A 6 7.00 -2.83 -2.69
C GLY A 6 8.30 -3.64 -2.65
N GLN A 7 9.13 -3.48 -3.69
CA GLN A 7 10.38 -4.21 -3.83
C GLN A 7 11.48 -3.25 -4.33
N PRO A 8 11.96 -2.33 -3.47
CA PRO A 8 12.93 -1.30 -3.87
C PRO A 8 14.28 -1.88 -4.34
N GLY A 9 14.61 -3.12 -3.98
CA GLY A 9 15.86 -3.78 -4.39
C GLY A 9 16.04 -3.91 -5.91
N PHE A 10 14.95 -3.95 -6.68
CA PHE A 10 15.02 -4.01 -8.14
C PHE A 10 15.57 -2.73 -8.78
N LEU A 11 15.61 -1.59 -8.05
CA LEU A 11 16.23 -0.36 -8.54
C LEU A 11 17.71 -0.54 -8.86
N VAL A 12 18.40 -1.52 -8.25
CA VAL A 12 19.80 -1.84 -8.57
C VAL A 12 19.95 -2.24 -10.05
N LEU A 13 18.94 -2.87 -10.66
CA LEU A 13 18.95 -3.22 -12.08
C LEU A 13 19.01 -1.99 -13.00
N MET A 14 18.54 -0.83 -12.53
CA MET A 14 18.67 0.43 -13.27
C MET A 14 20.15 0.78 -13.52
N GLY A 15 21.03 0.44 -12.58
CA GLY A 15 22.48 0.61 -12.70
C GLY A 15 23.13 -0.33 -13.71
N LEU A 16 22.47 -1.43 -14.08
CA LEU A 16 22.96 -2.36 -15.11
C LEU A 16 22.57 -1.93 -16.54
N LEU A 17 21.58 -1.04 -16.69
CA LEU A 17 21.18 -0.50 -17.99
C LEU A 17 22.31 0.18 -18.79
N PRO A 18 23.21 1.00 -18.22
CA PRO A 18 24.35 1.55 -18.97
C PRO A 18 25.34 0.49 -19.43
N VAL A 19 25.54 -0.58 -18.64
CA VAL A 19 26.41 -1.71 -18.99
C VAL A 19 25.79 -2.49 -20.16
N TRP A 20 24.50 -2.79 -20.07
CA TRP A 20 23.75 -3.43 -21.15
C TRP A 20 23.78 -2.59 -22.43
N TRP A 21 23.56 -1.29 -22.30
CA TRP A 21 23.63 -0.34 -23.40
C TRP A 21 25.00 -0.34 -24.08
N TRP A 22 26.09 -0.34 -23.31
CA TRP A 22 27.45 -0.45 -23.84
C TRP A 22 27.67 -1.76 -24.58
N TRP A 23 27.13 -2.87 -24.07
CA TRP A 23 27.32 -4.20 -24.64
C TRP A 23 26.52 -4.44 -25.92
N VAL A 24 25.31 -3.89 -26.01
CA VAL A 24 24.39 -4.08 -27.15
C VAL A 24 24.62 -3.05 -28.27
N ARG A 25 25.51 -2.06 -28.06
CA ARG A 25 25.89 -1.10 -29.11
C ARG A 25 26.43 -1.87 -30.34
N PRO A 26 25.75 -1.81 -31.49
CA PRO A 26 26.22 -2.49 -32.69
C PRO A 26 27.59 -1.93 -33.07
N LYS A 27 28.57 -2.83 -33.24
CA LYS A 27 29.92 -2.49 -33.70
C LYS A 27 29.85 -2.23 -35.22
N GLY A 28 29.43 -1.01 -35.58
CA GLY A 28 29.39 -0.52 -36.96
C GLY A 28 28.15 -0.93 -37.76
N LEU A 29 27.96 -0.26 -38.91
CA LEU A 29 26.94 -0.48 -39.93
C LEU A 29 27.11 -1.83 -40.66
N ALA A 30 27.21 -2.93 -39.93
CA ALA A 30 27.23 -4.28 -40.51
C ALA A 30 25.79 -4.80 -40.55
N GLY A 31 24.96 -4.36 -41.51
CA GLY A 31 23.64 -4.99 -41.62
C GLY A 31 22.61 -4.44 -42.59
N LEU A 32 22.78 -3.25 -43.19
CA LEU A 32 21.88 -2.89 -44.29
C LEU A 32 22.43 -3.45 -45.61
N LEU A 33 22.05 -4.69 -45.92
CA LEU A 33 22.18 -5.22 -47.28
C LEU A 33 21.22 -4.45 -48.18
N ILE A 34 21.68 -3.32 -48.72
CA ILE A 34 20.97 -2.61 -49.77
C ILE A 34 21.06 -3.49 -51.02
N ALA A 35 19.91 -3.96 -51.51
CA ALA A 35 19.83 -4.69 -52.77
C ALA A 35 20.49 -3.82 -53.86
N ARG A 36 21.48 -4.38 -54.55
CA ARG A 36 22.30 -3.66 -55.56
C ARG A 36 21.40 -2.97 -56.59
N GLY A 37 21.57 -1.67 -56.73
CA GLY A 37 20.92 -0.87 -57.78
C GLY A 37 21.38 0.59 -57.83
N GLU A 38 21.73 1.19 -56.69
CA GLU A 38 22.25 2.57 -56.60
C GLU A 38 23.31 2.61 -55.48
N PRO A 39 24.36 3.47 -55.58
CA PRO A 39 25.30 3.64 -54.47
C PRO A 39 24.53 4.07 -53.22
N ALA A 40 24.74 3.36 -52.10
CA ALA A 40 24.09 3.60 -50.81
C ALA A 40 24.17 5.06 -50.33
N GLU A 41 25.13 5.82 -50.85
CA GLU A 41 25.31 7.26 -50.58
C GLU A 41 24.16 8.13 -51.09
N ALA A 42 23.42 7.71 -52.12
CA ALA A 42 22.30 8.47 -52.68
C ALA A 42 21.03 8.43 -51.79
N VAL A 43 20.90 7.39 -50.96
CA VAL A 43 19.76 7.16 -50.05
C VAL A 43 20.14 7.40 -48.58
N ALA A 44 21.42 7.62 -48.31
CA ALA A 44 21.90 7.95 -46.97
C ALA A 44 21.30 9.30 -46.52
N LEU A 45 20.35 9.23 -45.58
CA LEU A 45 19.95 10.40 -44.82
C LEU A 45 21.23 10.98 -44.20
N ARG A 46 21.49 12.28 -44.40
CA ARG A 46 22.66 12.98 -43.85
C ARG A 46 22.23 13.98 -42.78
N GLY A 47 23.12 14.23 -41.82
CA GLY A 47 22.90 15.18 -40.73
C GLY A 47 22.10 14.61 -39.55
N TRP A 48 21.38 15.48 -38.84
CA TRP A 48 20.77 15.14 -37.55
C TRP A 48 19.69 14.05 -37.65
N ARG A 49 18.92 14.01 -38.74
CA ARG A 49 17.83 13.04 -38.95
C ARG A 49 18.31 11.59 -39.03
N ALA A 50 19.46 11.38 -39.66
CA ALA A 50 20.10 10.07 -39.75
C ALA A 50 20.52 9.56 -38.37
N ARG A 51 21.20 10.43 -37.62
CA ARG A 51 21.64 10.14 -36.24
C ARG A 51 20.46 9.85 -35.32
N THR A 52 19.36 10.58 -35.45
CA THR A 52 18.16 10.33 -34.64
C THR A 52 17.51 9.00 -34.99
N LEU A 53 17.38 8.66 -36.27
CA LEU A 53 16.76 7.39 -36.69
C LEU A 53 17.62 6.17 -36.32
N GLU A 54 18.95 6.31 -36.34
CA GLU A 54 19.88 5.28 -35.86
C GLU A 54 19.81 5.10 -34.33
N ALA A 55 19.69 6.19 -33.58
CA ALA A 55 19.66 6.15 -32.12
C ALA A 55 18.29 5.79 -31.54
N LEU A 56 17.19 6.05 -32.27
CA LEU A 56 15.82 5.94 -31.79
C LEU A 56 15.45 4.52 -31.32
N PRO A 57 15.69 3.43 -32.08
CA PRO A 57 15.35 2.08 -31.63
C PRO A 57 16.09 1.68 -30.35
N SER A 58 17.36 2.09 -30.24
CA SER A 58 18.15 1.85 -29.05
C SER A 58 17.55 2.61 -27.87
N ALA A 59 17.29 3.91 -28.01
CA ALA A 59 16.69 4.73 -26.97
C ALA A 59 15.33 4.16 -26.50
N MET A 60 14.47 3.71 -27.42
CA MET A 60 13.20 3.06 -27.08
C MET A 60 13.39 1.78 -26.27
N ARG A 61 14.38 0.94 -26.60
CA ARG A 61 14.69 -0.27 -25.82
C ARG A 61 15.17 0.07 -24.41
N LEU A 62 16.01 1.10 -24.26
CA LEU A 62 16.49 1.55 -22.96
C LEU A 62 15.34 2.07 -22.08
N THR A 63 14.45 2.87 -22.66
CA THR A 63 13.27 3.38 -21.96
C THR A 63 12.32 2.25 -21.57
N ALA A 64 12.08 1.28 -22.48
CA ALA A 64 11.25 0.11 -22.18
C ALA A 64 11.81 -0.73 -21.04
N LEU A 65 13.13 -0.98 -21.01
CA LEU A 65 13.79 -1.66 -19.90
C LEU A 65 13.71 -0.85 -18.60
N GLY A 66 13.83 0.47 -18.66
CA GLY A 66 13.63 1.35 -17.50
C GLY A 66 12.22 1.21 -16.92
N PHE A 67 11.19 1.23 -17.77
CA PHE A 67 9.81 1.01 -17.33
C PHE A 67 9.58 -0.40 -16.79
N LEU A 68 10.22 -1.42 -17.36
CA LEU A 68 10.17 -2.79 -16.83
C LEU A 68 10.76 -2.85 -15.42
N VAL A 69 11.92 -2.24 -15.18
CA VAL A 69 12.53 -2.17 -13.85
C VAL A 69 11.63 -1.43 -12.86
N LEU A 70 11.04 -0.29 -13.27
CA LEU A 70 10.10 0.44 -12.43
C LEU A 70 8.85 -0.38 -12.09
N ALA A 71 8.32 -1.14 -13.05
CA ALA A 71 7.19 -2.05 -12.81
C ALA A 71 7.56 -3.16 -11.79
N LEU A 72 8.76 -3.73 -11.90
CA LEU A 72 9.27 -4.72 -10.93
C LEU A 72 9.44 -4.15 -9.52
N CYS A 73 9.71 -2.86 -9.37
CA CYS A 73 9.80 -2.21 -8.06
C CYS A 73 8.43 -2.11 -7.34
N GLN A 74 7.33 -2.40 -8.03
CA GLN A 74 5.96 -2.36 -7.51
C GLN A 74 5.61 -1.00 -6.86
N PRO A 75 5.53 0.09 -7.63
CA PRO A 75 5.09 1.39 -7.11
C PRO A 75 3.65 1.29 -6.61
N ARG A 76 3.43 1.50 -5.32
CA ARG A 76 2.11 1.42 -4.70
C ARG A 76 1.78 2.69 -3.94
N ILE A 77 0.51 3.07 -4.00
CA ILE A 77 -0.07 4.13 -3.17
C ILE A 77 -0.68 3.45 -1.97
N VAL A 78 -0.07 3.62 -0.80
CA VAL A 78 -0.55 3.01 0.45
C VAL A 78 -1.48 4.01 1.14
N ARG A 79 -2.70 3.55 1.40
CA ARG A 79 -3.67 4.21 2.28
C ARG A 79 -3.78 3.36 3.54
N ILE A 80 -3.26 3.88 4.63
CA ILE A 80 -3.56 3.37 5.96
C ILE A 80 -4.90 3.99 6.34
N LEU A 81 -5.95 3.16 6.38
CA LEU A 81 -7.19 3.54 7.02
C LEU A 81 -7.05 3.14 8.47
N GLU A 82 -6.81 4.12 9.33
CA GLU A 82 -7.02 3.97 10.76
C GLU A 82 -8.54 4.02 10.97
N GLU A 83 -9.21 2.87 10.84
CA GLU A 83 -10.53 2.75 11.41
C GLU A 83 -10.35 2.76 12.92
N PRO A 84 -10.97 3.71 13.65
CA PRO A 84 -11.00 3.62 15.10
C PRO A 84 -11.77 2.35 15.44
N PHE A 85 -11.04 1.29 15.75
CA PHE A 85 -11.60 0.06 16.29
C PHE A 85 -12.02 0.39 17.73
N THR A 86 -13.18 1.03 17.88
CA THR A 86 -13.90 1.01 19.16
C THR A 86 -14.47 -0.38 19.29
N GLU A 87 -13.67 -1.28 19.87
CA GLU A 87 -14.11 -2.58 20.35
C GLU A 87 -15.09 -2.32 21.51
N GLY A 88 -16.33 -1.94 21.16
CA GLY A 88 -17.43 -1.95 22.11
C GLY A 88 -17.66 -3.39 22.53
N VAL A 89 -17.57 -3.68 23.82
CA VAL A 89 -17.84 -5.02 24.34
C VAL A 89 -19.28 -5.06 24.81
N GLY A 90 -20.07 -6.01 24.32
CA GLY A 90 -21.42 -6.23 24.84
C GLY A 90 -21.38 -6.71 26.29
N VAL A 91 -21.91 -5.91 27.22
CA VAL A 91 -21.96 -6.24 28.66
C VAL A 91 -23.40 -6.49 29.08
N VAL A 92 -23.66 -7.67 29.67
CA VAL A 92 -24.99 -8.01 30.21
C VAL A 92 -24.92 -8.15 31.72
N PHE A 93 -25.74 -7.37 32.43
CA PHE A 93 -25.93 -7.48 33.87
C PHE A 93 -27.11 -8.38 34.19
N ALA A 94 -26.92 -9.35 35.08
CA ALA A 94 -27.99 -10.15 35.67
C ALA A 94 -28.17 -9.75 37.14
N ILE A 95 -29.28 -9.11 37.49
CA ILE A 95 -29.55 -8.58 38.84
C ILE A 95 -30.69 -9.37 39.47
N ASP A 96 -30.42 -10.09 40.56
CA ASP A 96 -31.46 -10.78 41.32
C ASP A 96 -32.48 -9.79 41.93
N LEU A 97 -33.77 -10.17 41.90
CA LEU A 97 -34.88 -9.43 42.52
C LEU A 97 -35.48 -10.16 43.74
N SER A 98 -34.80 -11.18 44.26
CA SER A 98 -35.22 -11.91 45.44
C SER A 98 -35.36 -11.01 46.68
N THR A 99 -36.15 -11.45 47.65
CA THR A 99 -36.36 -10.71 48.92
C THR A 99 -35.04 -10.42 49.65
N SER A 100 -34.02 -11.26 49.45
CA SER A 100 -32.69 -11.06 50.04
C SER A 100 -31.98 -9.79 49.55
N MET A 101 -32.36 -9.27 48.37
CA MET A 101 -31.79 -8.07 47.79
C MET A 101 -32.30 -6.77 48.45
N TRP A 102 -33.33 -6.87 49.30
CA TRP A 102 -33.86 -5.77 50.11
C TRP A 102 -33.15 -5.61 51.46
N ALA A 103 -32.19 -6.49 51.79
CA ALA A 103 -31.41 -6.37 53.02
C ALA A 103 -30.58 -5.07 53.02
N GLU A 104 -30.62 -4.33 54.12
CA GLU A 104 -29.90 -3.07 54.36
C GLU A 104 -28.52 -3.30 55.02
N ASP A 105 -27.75 -4.25 54.49
CA ASP A 105 -26.46 -4.66 55.04
C ASP A 105 -25.24 -4.12 54.27
N MET A 106 -25.48 -3.23 53.30
CA MET A 106 -24.43 -2.56 52.54
C MET A 106 -23.99 -1.25 53.21
N ALA A 107 -22.98 -0.58 52.63
CA ALA A 107 -22.50 0.71 53.11
C ALA A 107 -23.65 1.72 53.28
N GLU A 108 -23.54 2.61 54.27
CA GLU A 108 -24.55 3.66 54.51
C GLU A 108 -25.99 3.13 54.77
N ARG A 109 -26.14 1.84 55.16
CA ARG A 109 -27.43 1.15 55.37
C ARG A 109 -28.33 1.13 54.13
N MET A 110 -27.74 1.14 52.94
CA MET A 110 -28.51 0.97 51.70
C MET A 110 -28.88 -0.50 51.45
N THR A 111 -29.91 -0.74 50.65
CA THR A 111 -30.26 -2.11 50.23
C THR A 111 -29.21 -2.67 49.27
N ARG A 112 -29.05 -4.00 49.22
CA ARG A 112 -28.18 -4.66 48.23
C ARG A 112 -28.54 -4.27 46.79
N LEU A 113 -29.82 -4.12 46.48
CA LEU A 113 -30.30 -3.66 45.18
C LEU A 113 -29.84 -2.23 44.86
N GLN A 114 -29.89 -1.32 45.84
CA GLN A 114 -29.40 0.05 45.68
C GLN A 114 -27.87 0.07 45.44
N ALA A 115 -27.11 -0.73 46.18
CA ALA A 115 -25.67 -0.86 46.01
C ALA A 115 -25.29 -1.43 44.63
N ALA A 116 -26.03 -2.43 44.13
CA ALA A 116 -25.85 -2.99 42.80
C ALA A 116 -26.09 -1.93 41.71
N LYS A 117 -27.19 -1.16 41.81
CA LYS A 117 -27.51 -0.08 40.87
C LYS A 117 -26.41 0.99 40.83
N ALA A 118 -25.93 1.43 41.99
CA ALA A 118 -24.83 2.41 42.07
C ALA A 118 -23.54 1.87 41.43
N THR A 119 -23.25 0.59 41.63
CA THR A 119 -22.07 -0.07 41.04
C THR A 119 -22.18 -0.15 39.52
N VAL A 120 -23.35 -0.52 38.98
CA VAL A 120 -23.59 -0.54 37.53
C VAL A 120 -23.44 0.86 36.94
N HIS A 121 -24.04 1.90 37.55
CA HIS A 121 -23.88 3.27 37.05
C HIS A 121 -22.42 3.71 36.99
N ARG A 122 -21.65 3.46 38.06
CA ARG A 122 -20.21 3.78 38.09
C ARG A 122 -19.41 2.97 37.08
N PHE A 123 -19.79 1.71 36.83
CA PHE A 123 -19.15 0.90 35.80
C PHE A 123 -19.37 1.47 34.40
N LEU A 124 -20.56 2.06 34.15
CA LEU A 124 -20.92 2.64 32.85
C LEU A 124 -20.37 4.05 32.62
N GLU A 125 -19.83 4.72 33.64
CA GLU A 125 -19.25 6.06 33.48
C GLU A 125 -18.07 6.04 32.49
N ASN A 126 -18.15 6.86 31.45
CA ASN A 126 -17.15 6.99 30.37
C ASN A 126 -16.97 5.74 29.48
N ARG A 127 -18.03 4.93 29.31
CA ARG A 127 -18.05 3.79 28.38
C ARG A 127 -19.13 3.99 27.31
N ASP A 128 -18.81 3.64 26.07
CA ASP A 128 -19.73 3.62 24.91
C ASP A 128 -20.04 2.17 24.48
N ASP A 129 -20.16 1.26 25.46
CA ASP A 129 -20.46 -0.16 25.22
C ASP A 129 -21.96 -0.43 25.03
N ASP A 130 -22.30 -1.54 24.36
CA ASP A 130 -23.66 -2.07 24.32
C ASP A 130 -24.04 -2.73 25.65
N ILE A 131 -25.15 -2.30 26.26
CA ILE A 131 -25.55 -2.71 27.62
C ILE A 131 -26.86 -3.50 27.59
N GLY A 132 -26.84 -4.71 28.14
CA GLY A 132 -28.02 -5.51 28.44
C GLY A 132 -28.29 -5.63 29.93
N LEU A 133 -29.56 -5.74 30.32
CA LEU A 133 -29.98 -5.98 31.71
C LEU A 133 -31.02 -7.11 31.73
N VAL A 134 -30.81 -8.07 32.62
CA VAL A 134 -31.73 -9.16 32.94
C VAL A 134 -31.95 -9.15 34.45
N ALA A 135 -33.17 -9.42 34.89
CA ALA A 135 -33.55 -9.42 36.30
C ALA A 135 -34.43 -10.62 36.64
#